data_AF-A0A533Z9X7-F1
#
_entry.id   AF-A0A533Z9X7-F1
#
_cell.length_a   1.000
_cell.length_b   1.000
_cell.length_c   1.000
_cell.angle_alpha   90.00
_cell.angle_beta   90.00
_cell.angle_gamma   90.00
#
_symmetry.space_group_name_H-M   'P 1'
#
loop_
_entity.id
_entity.type
_entity.pdbx_description
1 polymer ?
#
loop_
_entity_poly.entity_id
_entity_poly.type
_entity_poly.pdbx_seq_one_letter_code
_entity_poly.pdbx_strand_id
1 'polypeptide(L)'
;LDLLVPPPPPRTPPGIFDQASFETHQPPPGEGHEATRSKFRLLLREGKLDSRSVEIEVKDKVAVPIGVISNVGGMEQIQDQLQEMLGSMFPGKKKRRTVKVPEALELLIQEEAQKLIDMEAVVKEAVAKTEQHGIIFLDEIDKIAGRERTIGPDVSREGVQRDLLPIVEGSTVNTKYGPVKTDHVLFIAAGAFHVAKPSDLIPELQGRFPIRVELEPLTKDDFIRILTEPQNALIKQYMALLETEGVTLDFTREGIEAIAATAVQVNERSENIGARRLFTIMERLLEDISFTAPELTERKLTIDAKVVRDRLKDIVKDDDLSRYIL
;
A
#
# COMPACT_ATOMS: atom_id res chain seq x y z
N LEU A 1 21.50 21.24 -13.41
CA LEU A 1 22.16 22.54 -13.71
C LEU A 1 23.13 22.42 -14.87
N ASP A 2 23.91 21.34 -14.98
CA ASP A 2 24.86 21.12 -16.09
C ASP A 2 24.20 21.09 -17.47
N LEU A 3 22.93 20.67 -17.57
CA LEU A 3 22.14 20.74 -18.81
C LEU A 3 21.70 22.17 -19.19
N LEU A 4 21.68 23.10 -18.23
CA LEU A 4 21.26 24.49 -18.44
C LEU A 4 22.45 25.44 -18.59
N VAL A 5 23.54 25.13 -17.89
CA VAL A 5 24.82 25.85 -17.92
C VAL A 5 25.95 24.79 -17.94
N PRO A 6 26.36 24.32 -19.14
CA PRO A 6 27.42 23.34 -19.29
C PRO A 6 28.75 23.85 -18.73
N PRO A 7 29.62 22.99 -18.17
CA PRO A 7 30.96 23.39 -17.74
C PRO A 7 31.80 23.89 -18.93
N PRO A 8 32.73 24.85 -18.72
CA PRO A 8 33.62 25.29 -19.79
C PRO A 8 34.48 24.11 -20.26
N PRO A 9 34.77 23.98 -21.57
CA PRO A 9 35.60 22.90 -22.06
C PRO A 9 36.99 22.93 -21.41
N PRO A 10 37.60 21.76 -21.14
CA PRO A 10 38.97 21.72 -20.64
C PRO A 10 39.88 22.45 -21.63
N ARG A 11 40.78 23.30 -21.13
CA ARG A 11 41.77 24.01 -21.96
C ARG A 11 42.68 22.97 -22.62
N THR A 12 42.38 22.58 -23.85
CA THR A 12 43.30 21.82 -24.71
C THR A 12 44.49 22.71 -25.04
N PRO A 13 45.74 22.17 -25.02
CA PRO A 13 46.88 22.89 -25.58
C PRO A 13 46.63 23.14 -27.07
N PRO A 14 47.13 24.25 -27.65
CA PRO A 14 46.79 24.61 -29.02
C PRO A 14 47.38 23.62 -30.03
N GLY A 15 46.50 22.92 -30.74
CA GLY A 15 46.81 21.98 -31.81
C GLY A 15 45.67 21.90 -32.84
N ILE A 16 45.86 22.68 -33.90
CA ILE A 16 45.37 22.62 -35.30
C ILE A 16 44.25 21.61 -35.67
N PHE A 17 43.14 22.18 -36.19
CA PHE A 17 41.98 21.62 -36.93
C PHE A 17 41.05 20.63 -36.19
N ASP A 18 39.78 21.02 -35.96
CA ASP A 18 38.69 20.59 -36.84
C ASP A 18 37.42 21.45 -36.70
N GLN A 19 36.73 21.66 -37.82
CA GLN A 19 35.48 22.39 -37.94
C GLN A 19 34.30 21.44 -37.71
N ALA A 20 33.56 21.61 -36.61
CA ALA A 20 32.17 21.16 -36.52
C ALA A 20 31.40 22.09 -35.57
N SER A 21 30.65 23.01 -36.18
CA SER A 21 29.73 23.94 -35.51
C SER A 21 28.57 23.18 -34.85
N PHE A 22 28.67 23.01 -33.53
CA PHE A 22 27.49 22.84 -32.66
C PHE A 22 27.18 24.20 -32.04
N GLU A 23 26.04 24.78 -32.41
CA GLU A 23 25.49 25.96 -31.74
C GLU A 23 25.10 25.60 -30.30
N THR A 24 26.07 25.68 -29.40
CA THR A 24 25.82 25.80 -27.98
C THR A 24 25.91 27.28 -27.64
N HIS A 25 24.83 27.83 -27.10
CA HIS A 25 24.80 29.20 -26.57
C HIS A 25 25.94 29.37 -25.56
N GLN A 26 27.05 30.00 -25.99
CA GLN A 26 28.11 30.41 -25.10
C GLN A 26 27.58 31.55 -24.21
N PRO A 27 27.76 31.50 -22.88
CA PRO A 27 27.38 32.58 -22.01
C PRO A 27 28.21 33.84 -22.30
N PRO A 28 27.67 35.05 -22.01
CA PRO A 28 28.32 36.31 -22.34
C PRO A 28 29.70 36.43 -21.68
N PRO A 29 30.69 37.07 -22.34
CA PRO A 29 32.05 37.15 -21.82
C PRO A 29 32.11 38.22 -20.72
N GLY A 30 32.28 37.80 -19.46
CA GLY A 30 32.58 38.73 -18.36
C GLY A 30 32.13 38.30 -16.96
N GLU A 31 31.16 37.39 -16.83
CA GLU A 31 30.77 36.84 -15.53
C GLU A 31 31.40 35.46 -15.33
N GLY A 32 32.02 35.23 -14.17
CA GLY A 32 32.57 33.92 -13.82
C GLY A 32 31.50 32.83 -13.99
N HIS A 33 31.89 31.69 -14.55
CA HIS A 33 30.99 30.54 -14.79
C HIS A 33 30.13 30.19 -13.56
N GLU A 34 30.72 30.35 -12.37
CA GLU A 34 30.08 30.13 -11.07
C GLU A 34 28.99 31.17 -10.73
N ALA A 35 29.17 32.43 -11.12
CA ALA A 35 28.16 33.48 -10.96
C ALA A 35 26.94 33.21 -11.86
N THR A 36 27.18 32.83 -13.12
CA THR A 36 26.12 32.41 -14.05
C THR A 36 25.37 31.18 -13.52
N ARG A 37 26.11 30.16 -13.05
CA ARG A 37 25.53 28.93 -12.49
C ARG A 37 24.68 29.20 -11.25
N SER A 38 25.10 30.15 -10.41
CA SER A 38 24.35 30.57 -9.21
C SER A 38 23.04 31.29 -9.56
N LYS A 39 23.06 32.16 -10.57
CA LYS A 39 21.86 32.83 -11.09
C LYS A 39 20.86 31.84 -11.68
N PHE A 40 21.31 30.89 -12.49
CA PHE A 40 20.47 29.82 -13.04
C PHE A 40 19.91 28.88 -11.97
N ARG A 41 20.65 28.65 -10.87
CA ARG A 41 20.14 27.91 -9.71
C ARG A 41 18.96 28.63 -9.05
N LEU A 42 19.06 29.95 -8.87
CA LEU A 42 17.96 30.75 -8.32
C LEU A 42 16.73 30.70 -9.25
N LEU A 43 16.93 30.93 -10.55
CA LEU A 43 15.85 30.90 -11.54
C LEU A 43 15.16 29.53 -11.63
N LEU A 44 15.91 28.43 -11.48
CA LEU A 44 15.35 27.08 -11.44
C LEU A 44 14.51 26.84 -10.17
N ARG A 45 14.98 27.32 -9.00
CA ARG A 45 14.24 27.21 -7.73
C ARG A 45 12.96 28.04 -7.72
N GLU A 46 12.96 29.16 -8.44
CA GLU A 46 11.80 30.05 -8.59
C GLU A 46 10.81 29.61 -9.67
N GLY A 47 11.03 28.48 -10.36
CA GLY A 47 10.14 27.98 -11.43
C GLY A 47 10.17 28.80 -12.73
N LYS A 48 11.09 29.76 -12.85
CA LYS A 48 11.18 30.68 -14.01
C LYS A 48 11.71 30.01 -15.28
N LEU A 49 12.10 28.73 -15.20
CA LEU A 49 12.68 27.96 -16.30
C LEU A 49 11.77 26.82 -16.79
N ASP A 50 10.55 26.72 -16.29
CA ASP A 50 9.65 25.58 -16.52
C ASP A 50 9.20 25.43 -17.98
N SER A 51 9.16 26.54 -18.73
CA SER A 51 8.83 26.53 -20.16
C SER A 51 9.98 26.08 -21.05
N ARG A 52 11.21 26.02 -20.53
CA ARG A 52 12.41 25.66 -21.31
C ARG A 52 12.47 24.16 -21.52
N SER A 53 12.94 23.75 -22.69
CA SER A 53 13.23 22.35 -23.00
C SER A 53 14.71 22.04 -22.83
N VAL A 54 14.99 20.84 -22.33
CA VAL A 54 16.34 20.28 -22.18
C VAL A 54 16.37 18.87 -22.76
N GLU A 55 17.51 18.49 -23.30
CA GLU A 55 17.75 17.14 -23.80
C GLU A 55 18.37 16.32 -22.66
N ILE A 56 17.75 15.18 -22.34
CA ILE A 56 18.25 14.24 -21.33
C ILE A 56 18.47 12.86 -21.96
N GLU A 57 19.48 12.16 -21.48
CA GLU A 57 19.71 10.75 -21.81
C GLU A 57 18.96 9.88 -20.81
N VAL A 58 17.86 9.27 -21.24
CA VAL A 58 17.09 8.33 -20.41
C VAL A 58 17.48 6.91 -20.78
N LYS A 59 17.59 6.01 -19.80
CA LYS A 59 17.74 4.58 -20.06
C LYS A 59 16.45 4.07 -20.66
N ASP A 60 16.51 3.59 -21.91
CA ASP A 60 15.36 2.97 -22.56
C ASP A 60 15.14 1.60 -21.91
N LYS A 61 14.00 1.41 -21.23
CA LYS A 61 13.56 0.06 -20.82
C LYS A 61 13.07 -0.62 -22.09
N VAL A 62 13.99 -1.19 -22.87
CA VAL A 62 13.62 -2.05 -23.99
C VAL A 62 12.89 -3.25 -23.37
N ALA A 63 11.56 -3.22 -23.41
CA ALA A 63 10.74 -4.41 -23.27
C ALA A 63 11.14 -5.29 -24.45
N VAL A 64 11.97 -6.30 -24.21
CA VAL A 64 12.24 -7.32 -25.22
C VAL A 64 10.88 -7.99 -25.47
N PRO A 65 10.30 -7.90 -26.67
CA PRO A 65 9.09 -8.63 -26.97
C PRO A 65 9.52 -10.08 -27.17
N ILE A 66 9.68 -10.83 -26.08
CA ILE A 66 9.72 -12.29 -26.14
C ILE A 66 8.25 -12.73 -26.22
N GLY A 67 7.66 -12.48 -27.37
CA GLY A 67 6.54 -13.27 -27.84
C GLY A 67 7.09 -14.63 -28.27
N VAL A 68 6.37 -15.68 -27.89
CA VAL A 68 6.60 -17.09 -28.28
C VAL A 68 7.59 -17.85 -27.38
N ILE A 69 7.17 -18.21 -26.16
CA ILE A 69 7.19 -19.59 -25.57
C ILE A 69 6.60 -19.46 -24.16
N SER A 70 5.27 -19.54 -24.00
CA SER A 70 4.66 -19.79 -22.67
C SER A 70 3.14 -20.02 -22.76
N ASN A 71 2.73 -21.15 -23.34
CA ASN A 71 1.40 -21.74 -23.09
C ASN A 71 1.50 -23.03 -22.25
N VAL A 72 2.59 -23.23 -21.50
CA VAL A 72 2.72 -24.36 -20.57
C VAL A 72 2.83 -23.78 -19.17
N GLY A 73 1.76 -23.95 -18.39
CA GLY A 73 1.60 -23.34 -17.07
C GLY A 73 2.71 -23.73 -16.09
N GLY A 74 3.07 -22.78 -15.22
CA GLY A 74 4.03 -22.97 -14.12
C GLY A 74 5.39 -22.27 -14.29
N MET A 75 5.65 -21.57 -15.40
CA MET A 75 6.95 -20.93 -15.66
C MET A 75 6.94 -19.39 -15.77
N GLU A 76 5.85 -18.72 -15.36
CA GLU A 76 5.79 -17.24 -15.38
C GLU A 76 6.85 -16.59 -14.48
N GLN A 77 7.07 -17.12 -13.27
CA GLN A 77 8.11 -16.60 -12.36
C GLN A 77 9.53 -16.76 -12.91
N ILE A 78 9.78 -17.83 -13.68
CA ILE A 78 11.10 -18.09 -14.29
C ILE A 78 11.32 -17.14 -15.48
N GLN A 79 10.26 -16.80 -16.21
CA GLN A 79 10.31 -15.83 -17.30
C GLN A 79 10.66 -14.42 -16.79
N ASP A 80 10.04 -13.97 -15.70
CA ASP A 80 10.34 -12.66 -15.11
C ASP A 80 11.79 -12.58 -14.61
N GLN A 81 12.27 -13.65 -13.97
CA GLN A 81 13.64 -13.73 -13.48
C GLN A 81 14.68 -13.80 -14.63
N LEU A 82 14.36 -14.50 -15.73
CA LEU A 82 15.17 -14.52 -16.96
C LEU A 82 15.21 -13.16 -17.66
N GLN A 83 14.08 -12.45 -17.71
CA GLN A 83 14.00 -11.11 -18.31
C GLN A 83 14.82 -10.08 -17.52
N GLU A 84 14.79 -10.16 -16.18
CA GLU A 84 15.60 -9.30 -15.31
C GLU A 84 17.11 -9.61 -15.46
N MET A 85 17.47 -10.89 -15.58
CA MET A 85 18.86 -11.31 -15.83
C MET A 85 19.35 -10.88 -17.23
N LEU A 86 18.53 -10.97 -18.27
CA LEU A 86 18.87 -10.50 -19.63
C LEU A 86 18.94 -8.97 -19.72
N GLY A 87 18.07 -8.26 -19.00
CA GLY A 87 18.06 -6.80 -18.92
C GLY A 87 19.27 -6.22 -18.18
N SER A 88 19.88 -6.99 -17.27
CA SER A 88 21.12 -6.61 -16.58
C SER A 88 22.40 -6.91 -17.36
N MET A 89 22.40 -7.86 -18.30
CA MET A 89 23.56 -8.17 -19.15
C MET A 89 23.72 -7.21 -20.34
N PHE A 90 22.63 -6.65 -20.87
CA PHE A 90 22.70 -5.65 -21.94
C PHE A 90 22.62 -4.25 -21.34
N PRO A 91 23.66 -3.40 -21.43
CA PRO A 91 23.55 -2.01 -21.01
C PRO A 91 22.44 -1.35 -21.83
N GLY A 92 21.33 -1.02 -21.17
CA GLY A 92 20.18 -0.39 -21.80
C GLY A 92 20.64 0.78 -22.68
N LYS A 93 20.23 0.78 -23.94
CA LYS A 93 20.59 1.86 -24.86
C LYS A 93 20.06 3.18 -24.27
N LYS A 94 20.95 4.13 -24.03
CA LYS A 94 20.55 5.49 -23.65
C LYS A 94 19.90 6.14 -24.85
N LYS A 95 18.67 6.60 -24.70
CA LYS A 95 17.95 7.35 -25.73
C LYS A 95 17.89 8.80 -25.31
N ARG A 96 18.28 9.69 -26.23
CA ARG A 96 18.13 11.13 -26.03
C ARG A 96 16.68 11.51 -26.23
N ARG A 97 16.11 12.18 -25.23
CA ARG A 97 14.74 12.70 -25.27
C ARG A 97 14.77 14.16 -24.88
N THR A 98 14.09 14.99 -25.66
CA THR A 98 13.84 16.39 -25.31
C THR A 98 12.58 16.45 -24.46
N VAL A 99 12.70 17.00 -23.26
CA VAL A 99 11.61 17.17 -22.28
C VAL A 99 11.64 18.58 -21.72
N LYS A 100 10.57 19.01 -21.04
CA LYS A 100 10.59 20.29 -20.31
C LYS A 100 11.42 20.17 -19.03
N VAL A 101 11.92 21.31 -18.53
CA VAL A 101 12.72 21.36 -17.29
C VAL A 101 12.07 20.67 -16.08
N PRO A 102 10.74 20.78 -15.82
CA PRO A 102 10.11 20.09 -14.69
C PRO A 102 10.15 18.56 -14.83
N GLU A 103 9.80 18.03 -16.00
CA GLU A 103 9.87 16.59 -16.30
C GLU A 103 11.32 16.09 -16.24
N ALA A 104 12.28 16.87 -16.76
CA ALA A 104 13.70 16.56 -16.65
C ALA A 104 14.17 16.49 -15.21
N LEU A 105 13.69 17.40 -14.36
CA LEU A 105 14.06 17.46 -12.95
C LEU A 105 13.57 16.20 -12.22
N GLU A 106 12.32 15.79 -12.43
CA GLU A 106 11.77 14.56 -11.85
C GLU A 106 12.57 13.32 -12.27
N LEU A 107 12.85 13.17 -13.57
CA LEU A 107 13.60 12.03 -14.11
C LEU A 107 15.03 11.97 -13.56
N LEU A 108 15.72 13.12 -13.49
CA LEU A 108 17.07 13.20 -12.94
C LEU A 108 17.09 12.96 -11.44
N ILE A 109 16.09 13.44 -10.69
CA ILE A 109 15.97 13.15 -9.25
C ILE A 109 15.83 11.65 -9.04
N GLN A 110 14.99 10.96 -9.80
CA GLN A 110 14.84 9.50 -9.70
C GLN A 110 16.15 8.77 -10.03
N GLU A 111 16.84 9.17 -11.09
CA GLU A 111 18.12 8.55 -11.47
C GLU A 111 19.20 8.75 -10.41
N GLU A 112 19.38 9.97 -9.90
CA GLU A 112 20.36 10.28 -8.87
C GLU A 112 19.99 9.64 -7.53
N ALA A 113 18.71 9.62 -7.15
CA ALA A 113 18.26 8.91 -5.96
C ALA A 113 18.60 7.41 -6.05
N GLN A 114 18.44 6.78 -7.22
CA GLN A 114 18.79 5.38 -7.39
C GLN A 114 20.30 5.11 -7.26
N LYS A 115 21.16 6.07 -7.65
CA LYS A 115 22.62 5.97 -7.44
C LYS A 115 23.03 6.13 -5.98
N LEU A 116 22.24 6.85 -5.19
CA LEU A 116 22.47 7.06 -3.76
C LEU A 116 22.04 5.86 -2.91
N ILE A 117 21.26 4.93 -3.48
CA ILE A 117 20.78 3.74 -2.78
C ILE A 117 21.76 2.59 -3.02
N ASP A 118 22.40 2.15 -1.93
CA ASP A 118 23.09 0.87 -1.89
C ASP A 118 22.06 -0.26 -1.67
N MET A 119 21.68 -0.92 -2.77
CA MET A 119 20.71 -2.02 -2.73
C MET A 119 21.20 -3.21 -1.89
N GLU A 120 22.52 -3.44 -1.78
CA GLU A 120 23.06 -4.51 -0.94
C GLU A 120 22.84 -4.18 0.54
N ALA A 121 23.12 -2.94 0.95
CA ALA A 121 22.84 -2.46 2.30
C ALA A 121 21.34 -2.51 2.62
N VAL A 122 20.47 -2.10 1.69
CA VAL A 122 19.01 -2.15 1.86
C VAL A 122 18.52 -3.58 2.05
N VAL A 123 18.98 -4.52 1.21
CA VAL A 123 18.59 -5.94 1.32
C VAL A 123 19.04 -6.52 2.66
N LYS A 124 20.28 -6.24 3.06
CA LYS A 124 20.82 -6.68 4.36
C LYS A 124 20.01 -6.13 5.53
N GLU A 125 19.65 -4.85 5.49
CA GLU A 125 18.82 -4.23 6.53
C GLU A 125 17.40 -4.80 6.55
N ALA A 126 16.79 -5.04 5.39
CA ALA A 126 15.45 -5.60 5.28
C ALA A 126 15.39 -7.03 5.82
N VAL A 127 16.38 -7.88 5.49
CA VAL A 127 16.49 -9.24 6.05
C VAL A 127 16.65 -9.15 7.56
N ALA A 128 17.57 -8.35 8.07
CA ALA A 128 17.77 -8.20 9.52
C ALA A 128 16.49 -7.70 10.24
N LYS A 129 15.77 -6.74 9.67
CA LYS A 129 14.49 -6.26 10.23
C LYS A 129 13.42 -7.35 10.23
N THR A 130 13.35 -8.15 9.16
CA THR A 130 12.39 -9.26 9.06
C THR A 130 12.69 -10.33 10.11
N GLU A 131 13.97 -10.69 10.29
CA GLU A 131 14.37 -11.70 11.28
C GLU A 131 14.15 -11.22 12.72
N GLN A 132 14.43 -9.96 13.03
CA GLN A 132 14.42 -9.45 14.43
C GLN A 132 13.10 -8.82 14.86
N HIS A 133 12.33 -8.25 13.93
CA HIS A 133 11.10 -7.50 14.23
C HIS A 133 9.91 -7.96 13.37
N GLY A 134 10.06 -9.06 12.62
CA GLY A 134 8.98 -9.61 11.82
C GLY A 134 7.80 -10.02 12.69
N ILE A 135 6.59 -9.74 12.21
CA ILE A 135 5.35 -10.18 12.82
C ILE A 135 4.54 -10.92 11.76
N ILE A 136 4.09 -12.13 12.07
CA ILE A 136 3.20 -12.93 11.24
C ILE A 136 1.87 -13.12 11.98
N PHE A 137 0.78 -12.66 11.36
CA PHE A 137 -0.58 -12.86 11.87
C PHE A 137 -1.26 -14.01 11.11
N LEU A 138 -1.57 -15.09 11.82
CA LEU A 138 -2.29 -16.26 11.32
C LEU A 138 -3.75 -16.15 11.72
N ASP A 139 -4.60 -15.69 10.80
CA ASP A 139 -6.04 -15.61 11.04
C ASP A 139 -6.72 -16.98 10.87
N GLU A 140 -7.87 -17.15 11.50
CA GLU A 140 -8.72 -18.36 11.42
C GLU A 140 -7.98 -19.69 11.67
N ILE A 141 -7.02 -19.72 12.59
CA ILE A 141 -6.25 -20.95 12.94
C ILE A 141 -7.17 -22.05 13.51
N ASP A 142 -8.34 -21.70 14.01
CA ASP A 142 -9.34 -22.65 14.49
C ASP A 142 -9.96 -23.50 13.36
N LYS A 143 -9.86 -23.08 12.09
CA LYS A 143 -10.34 -23.87 10.95
C LYS A 143 -9.49 -25.10 10.67
N ILE A 144 -8.21 -25.05 11.03
CA ILE A 144 -7.27 -26.17 10.92
C ILE A 144 -7.16 -26.96 12.23
N ALA A 145 -7.71 -26.45 13.34
CA ALA A 145 -7.83 -27.15 14.62
C ALA A 145 -9.00 -28.15 14.56
N GLY A 146 -8.75 -29.44 14.71
CA GLY A 146 -9.82 -30.44 14.74
C GLY A 146 -9.36 -31.85 14.43
N ARG A 147 -10.04 -32.82 15.05
CA ARG A 147 -9.89 -34.23 14.74
C ARG A 147 -10.93 -34.66 13.70
N GLU A 148 -10.47 -35.42 12.71
CA GLU A 148 -11.29 -35.93 11.62
C GLU A 148 -12.44 -36.79 12.14
N ARG A 149 -13.63 -36.65 11.54
CA ARG A 149 -14.65 -37.70 11.62
C ARG A 149 -14.17 -38.84 10.72
N THR A 150 -14.31 -40.07 11.20
CA THR A 150 -13.67 -41.32 10.71
C THR A 150 -14.02 -41.77 9.28
N ILE A 151 -14.54 -40.92 8.38
CA ILE A 151 -14.98 -41.35 7.03
C ILE A 151 -14.65 -40.28 5.97
N GLY A 152 -13.49 -40.38 5.33
CA GLY A 152 -13.12 -39.61 4.13
C GLY A 152 -11.61 -39.40 3.98
N PRO A 153 -11.09 -39.08 2.78
CA PRO A 153 -9.67 -38.80 2.56
C PRO A 153 -9.33 -37.42 3.14
N ASP A 154 -9.31 -37.34 4.46
CA ASP A 154 -8.90 -36.17 5.23
C ASP A 154 -7.43 -36.38 5.64
N VAL A 155 -6.52 -35.60 5.03
CA VAL A 155 -5.10 -35.47 5.45
C VAL A 155 -4.71 -33.99 5.46
N SER A 156 -5.67 -33.08 5.24
CA SER A 156 -5.38 -31.71 4.83
C SER A 156 -5.20 -30.75 6.00
N ARG A 157 -5.95 -30.90 7.11
CA ARG A 157 -5.92 -29.91 8.21
C ARG A 157 -4.72 -30.07 9.13
N GLU A 158 -4.44 -31.31 9.55
CA GLU A 158 -3.24 -31.60 10.35
C GLU A 158 -1.97 -31.41 9.50
N GLY A 159 -2.03 -31.72 8.20
CA GLY A 159 -0.95 -31.43 7.25
C GLY A 159 -0.55 -29.95 7.26
N VAL A 160 -1.53 -29.04 7.18
CA VAL A 160 -1.25 -27.59 7.24
C VAL A 160 -0.58 -27.20 8.56
N GLN A 161 -1.03 -27.76 9.70
CA GLN A 161 -0.39 -27.50 10.98
C GLN A 161 1.07 -27.98 11.00
N ARG A 162 1.33 -29.18 10.46
CA ARG A 162 2.69 -29.75 10.38
C ARG A 162 3.59 -28.96 9.43
N ASP A 163 3.05 -28.45 8.34
CA ASP A 163 3.79 -27.60 7.39
C ASP A 163 4.10 -26.21 7.98
N LEU A 164 3.25 -25.71 8.89
CA LEU A 164 3.50 -24.47 9.62
C LEU A 164 4.56 -24.63 10.72
N LEU A 165 4.74 -25.84 11.28
CA LEU A 165 5.68 -26.06 12.40
C LEU A 165 7.09 -25.54 12.10
N PRO A 166 7.79 -25.92 11.01
CA PRO A 166 9.16 -25.45 10.77
C PRO A 166 9.30 -23.93 10.76
N ILE A 167 8.26 -23.22 10.33
CA ILE A 167 8.24 -21.75 10.26
C ILE A 167 8.12 -21.16 11.68
N VAL A 168 7.24 -21.72 12.51
CA VAL A 168 7.02 -21.26 13.89
C VAL A 168 8.14 -21.73 14.85
N GLU A 169 8.75 -22.89 14.59
CA GLU A 169 9.85 -23.44 15.40
C GLU A 169 11.20 -22.76 15.12
N GLY A 170 11.35 -22.14 13.95
CA GLY A 170 12.59 -21.56 13.47
C GLY A 170 13.16 -22.36 12.30
N SER A 171 13.13 -21.77 11.11
CA SER A 171 13.76 -22.32 9.92
C SER A 171 14.34 -21.22 9.06
N THR A 172 15.20 -21.61 8.11
CA THR A 172 15.73 -20.70 7.10
C THR A 172 14.89 -20.82 5.83
N VAL A 173 14.20 -19.74 5.46
CA VAL A 173 13.38 -19.64 4.25
C VAL A 173 14.16 -18.87 3.19
N ASN A 174 14.33 -19.45 2.00
CA ASN A 174 14.99 -18.79 0.88
C ASN A 174 14.02 -17.83 0.20
N THR A 175 14.40 -16.55 0.13
CA THR A 175 13.64 -15.51 -0.58
C THR A 175 14.47 -14.95 -1.74
N LYS A 176 13.85 -14.16 -2.61
CA LYS A 176 14.55 -13.42 -3.67
C LYS A 176 15.58 -12.41 -3.15
N TYR A 177 15.55 -12.09 -1.86
CA TYR A 177 16.48 -11.17 -1.18
C TYR A 177 17.51 -11.91 -0.32
N GLY A 178 17.59 -13.24 -0.45
CA GLY A 178 18.47 -14.08 0.35
C GLY A 178 17.72 -14.90 1.40
N PRO A 179 18.45 -15.71 2.18
CA PRO A 179 17.89 -16.52 3.25
C PRO A 179 17.40 -15.64 4.41
N VAL A 180 16.24 -15.98 4.97
CA VAL A 180 15.65 -15.33 6.15
C VAL A 180 15.38 -16.39 7.22
N LYS A 181 15.84 -16.14 8.44
CA LYS A 181 15.60 -17.00 9.60
C LYS A 181 14.36 -16.57 10.38
N THR A 182 13.50 -17.53 10.74
CA THR A 182 12.24 -17.25 11.43
C THR A 182 12.31 -17.36 12.96
N ASP A 183 13.48 -17.67 13.52
CA ASP A 183 13.71 -17.95 14.96
C ASP A 183 13.19 -16.87 15.92
N HIS A 184 13.17 -15.60 15.49
CA HIS A 184 12.77 -14.45 16.31
C HIS A 184 11.54 -13.70 15.77
N VAL A 185 10.86 -14.27 14.77
CA VAL A 185 9.63 -13.71 14.23
C VAL A 185 8.50 -13.92 15.24
N LEU A 186 7.75 -12.86 15.54
CA LEU A 186 6.58 -12.93 16.42
C LEU A 186 5.39 -13.51 15.65
N PHE A 187 4.85 -14.62 16.12
CA PHE A 187 3.60 -15.19 15.59
C PHE A 187 2.42 -14.81 16.47
N ILE A 188 1.37 -14.29 15.84
CA ILE A 188 0.08 -14.03 16.46
C ILE A 188 -0.93 -14.88 15.72
N ALA A 189 -1.57 -15.83 16.40
CA ALA A 189 -2.63 -16.64 15.82
C ALA A 189 -3.98 -16.24 16.40
N ALA A 190 -4.98 -16.09 15.54
CA ALA A 190 -6.35 -15.73 15.91
C ALA A 190 -7.33 -16.78 15.38
N GLY A 191 -8.44 -16.94 16.09
CA GLY A 191 -9.51 -17.86 15.71
C GLY A 191 -10.70 -17.66 16.63
N ALA A 192 -11.91 -17.92 16.13
CA ALA A 192 -13.13 -17.79 16.93
C ALA A 192 -13.31 -18.98 17.89
N PHE A 193 -12.77 -20.15 17.53
CA PHE A 193 -12.83 -21.38 18.35
C PHE A 193 -14.26 -21.76 18.77
N HIS A 194 -15.24 -21.51 17.90
CA HIS A 194 -16.64 -21.89 18.14
C HIS A 194 -16.87 -23.40 18.01
N VAL A 195 -16.18 -24.05 17.07
CA VAL A 195 -16.35 -25.48 16.73
C VAL A 195 -15.15 -26.34 17.09
N ALA A 196 -14.02 -25.71 17.40
CA ALA A 196 -12.76 -26.33 17.78
C ALA A 196 -12.23 -25.63 19.02
N LYS A 197 -11.39 -26.31 19.79
CA LYS A 197 -10.71 -25.73 20.95
C LYS A 197 -9.22 -25.59 20.65
N PRO A 198 -8.49 -24.68 21.31
CA PRO A 198 -7.04 -24.63 21.20
C PRO A 198 -6.34 -25.95 21.54
N SER A 199 -6.97 -26.79 22.38
CA SER A 199 -6.48 -28.15 22.70
C SER A 199 -6.55 -29.13 21.53
N ASP A 200 -7.28 -28.80 20.47
CA ASP A 200 -7.45 -29.64 19.27
C ASP A 200 -6.36 -29.37 18.21
N LEU A 201 -5.49 -28.38 18.43
CA LEU A 201 -4.25 -28.21 17.67
C LEU A 201 -3.26 -29.32 18.04
N ILE A 202 -2.30 -29.62 17.17
CA ILE A 202 -1.25 -30.60 17.47
C ILE A 202 -0.40 -30.14 18.68
N PRO A 203 0.07 -31.05 19.55
CA PRO A 203 0.80 -30.70 20.77
C PRO A 203 2.01 -29.80 20.52
N GLU A 204 2.73 -30.02 19.42
CA GLU A 204 3.90 -29.26 19.01
C GLU A 204 3.55 -27.78 18.78
N LEU A 205 2.44 -27.52 18.08
CA LEU A 205 1.99 -26.17 17.77
C LEU A 205 1.45 -25.47 19.02
N GLN A 206 0.75 -26.20 19.89
CA GLN A 206 0.31 -25.67 21.19
C GLN A 206 1.49 -25.18 22.04
N GLY A 207 2.61 -25.89 22.02
CA GLY A 207 3.83 -25.51 22.74
C GLY A 207 4.46 -24.20 22.24
N ARG A 208 4.19 -23.81 20.98
CA ARG A 208 4.69 -22.57 20.37
C ARG A 208 3.78 -21.36 20.55
N PHE A 209 2.55 -21.56 21.05
CA PHE A 209 1.63 -20.48 21.44
C PHE A 209 1.37 -20.51 22.96
N PRO A 210 2.37 -20.17 23.78
CA PRO A 210 2.26 -20.22 25.24
C PRO A 210 1.36 -19.11 25.81
N ILE A 211 1.34 -17.95 25.17
CA ILE A 211 0.51 -16.81 25.58
C ILE A 211 -0.87 -16.99 24.96
N ARG A 212 -1.89 -16.99 25.82
CA ARG A 212 -3.30 -17.09 25.41
C ARG A 212 -4.06 -15.91 25.97
N VAL A 213 -4.83 -15.26 25.11
CA VAL A 213 -5.69 -14.14 25.47
C VAL A 213 -7.05 -14.37 24.81
N GLU A 214 -8.10 -14.04 25.53
CA GLU A 214 -9.48 -14.07 25.03
C GLU A 214 -9.95 -12.62 24.89
N LEU A 215 -10.56 -12.30 23.75
CA LEU A 215 -11.09 -10.97 23.48
C LEU A 215 -12.60 -10.98 23.73
N GLU A 216 -13.10 -9.95 24.41
CA GLU A 216 -14.51 -9.81 24.71
C GLU A 216 -15.31 -9.35 23.46
N PRO A 217 -16.56 -9.80 23.29
CA PRO A 217 -17.46 -9.27 22.27
C PRO A 217 -17.69 -7.76 22.46
N LEU A 218 -17.79 -7.04 21.35
CA LEU A 218 -18.00 -5.59 21.37
C LEU A 218 -19.43 -5.24 21.76
N THR A 219 -19.56 -4.26 22.65
CA THR A 219 -20.84 -3.70 23.08
C THR A 219 -21.28 -2.51 22.22
N LYS A 220 -22.51 -2.03 22.42
CA LYS A 220 -22.98 -0.78 21.80
C LYS A 220 -22.08 0.41 22.13
N ASP A 221 -21.63 0.50 23.38
CA ASP A 221 -20.77 1.60 23.82
C ASP A 221 -19.41 1.51 23.13
N ASP A 222 -18.87 0.31 22.94
CA ASP A 222 -17.63 0.12 22.17
C ASP A 222 -17.79 0.56 20.71
N PHE A 223 -18.93 0.31 20.08
CA PHE A 223 -19.20 0.82 18.72
C PHE A 223 -19.22 2.36 18.67
N ILE A 224 -19.78 3.04 19.66
CA ILE A 224 -19.75 4.51 19.74
C ILE A 224 -18.29 4.99 19.83
N ARG A 225 -17.49 4.32 20.66
CA ARG A 225 -16.06 4.64 20.81
C ARG A 225 -15.30 4.38 19.51
N ILE A 226 -15.53 3.26 18.84
CA ILE A 226 -14.91 2.93 17.53
C ILE A 226 -15.25 3.98 16.46
N LEU A 227 -16.47 4.53 16.47
CA LEU A 227 -16.89 5.56 15.52
C LEU A 227 -16.23 6.93 15.77
N THR A 228 -15.68 7.19 16.96
CA THR A 228 -15.29 8.55 17.40
C THR A 228 -13.85 8.69 17.91
N GLU A 229 -13.38 7.75 18.71
CA GLU A 229 -12.09 7.83 19.43
C GLU A 229 -10.87 7.52 18.53
N PRO A 230 -10.85 6.44 17.71
CA PRO A 230 -9.70 6.11 16.88
C PRO A 230 -9.23 7.29 16.02
N GLN A 231 -7.92 7.39 15.79
CA GLN A 231 -7.32 8.48 15.01
C GLN A 231 -8.00 8.60 13.63
N ASN A 232 -8.19 7.47 12.97
CA ASN A 232 -8.89 7.35 11.68
C ASN A 232 -10.25 6.68 11.86
N ALA A 233 -11.07 7.14 12.81
CA ALA A 233 -12.42 6.61 13.00
C ALA A 233 -13.31 6.84 11.77
N LEU A 234 -14.29 5.97 11.53
CA LEU A 234 -15.15 6.00 10.33
C LEU A 234 -15.79 7.36 10.08
N ILE A 235 -16.34 7.98 11.13
CA ILE A 235 -16.96 9.31 11.00
C ILE A 235 -15.96 10.35 10.52
N LYS A 236 -14.74 10.35 11.06
CA LYS A 236 -13.66 11.28 10.66
C LYS A 236 -13.28 11.07 9.20
N GLN A 237 -13.23 9.81 8.74
CA GLN A 237 -12.95 9.48 7.35
C GLN A 237 -14.03 10.04 6.42
N TYR A 238 -15.31 9.79 6.69
CA TYR A 238 -16.40 10.30 5.86
C TYR A 238 -16.56 11.82 5.88
N MET A 239 -16.32 12.46 7.04
CA MET A 239 -16.26 13.91 7.12
C MET A 239 -15.18 14.48 6.21
N ALA A 240 -13.97 13.91 6.25
CA ALA A 240 -12.85 14.36 5.41
C ALA A 240 -13.08 14.07 3.92
N LEU A 241 -13.67 12.91 3.58
CA LEU A 241 -13.99 12.56 2.19
C LEU A 241 -14.98 13.55 1.58
N LEU A 242 -16.07 13.87 2.28
CA LEU A 242 -17.08 14.81 1.77
C LEU A 242 -16.63 16.27 1.80
N GLU A 243 -15.68 16.61 2.66
CA GLU A 243 -15.05 17.92 2.65
C GLU A 243 -14.31 18.19 1.33
N THR A 244 -13.82 17.16 0.63
CA THR A 244 -13.19 17.34 -0.70
C THR A 244 -14.17 17.85 -1.76
N GLU A 245 -15.46 17.56 -1.61
CA GLU A 245 -16.56 18.07 -2.44
C GLU A 245 -17.14 19.38 -1.88
N GLY A 246 -16.53 19.92 -0.82
CA GLY A 246 -16.98 21.14 -0.14
C GLY A 246 -18.21 20.93 0.75
N VAL A 247 -18.54 19.69 1.13
CA VAL A 247 -19.65 19.34 2.02
C VAL A 247 -19.12 19.04 3.43
N THR A 248 -19.53 19.84 4.40
CA THR A 248 -19.23 19.63 5.83
C THR A 248 -20.32 18.76 6.46
N LEU A 249 -19.93 17.57 6.94
CA LEU A 249 -20.79 16.71 7.75
C LEU A 249 -20.57 16.93 9.25
N ASP A 250 -21.65 17.10 10.00
CA ASP A 250 -21.64 17.12 11.47
C ASP A 250 -22.50 15.98 12.02
N PHE A 251 -21.89 15.05 12.77
CA PHE A 251 -22.62 13.98 13.45
C PHE A 251 -22.99 14.40 14.88
N THR A 252 -24.28 14.38 15.20
CA THR A 252 -24.75 14.59 16.58
C THR A 252 -24.49 13.37 17.44
N ARG A 253 -24.40 13.54 18.76
CA ARG A 253 -24.21 12.42 19.69
C ARG A 253 -25.32 11.38 19.54
N GLU A 254 -26.57 11.83 19.43
CA GLU A 254 -27.74 10.97 19.27
C GLU A 254 -27.71 10.23 17.92
N GLY A 255 -27.19 10.87 16.87
CA GLY A 255 -26.95 10.22 15.58
C GLY A 255 -25.94 9.07 15.67
N ILE A 256 -24.82 9.28 16.38
CA ILE A 256 -23.79 8.25 16.59
C ILE A 256 -24.34 7.09 17.42
N GLU A 257 -25.08 7.39 18.49
CA GLU A 257 -25.74 6.39 19.33
C GLU A 257 -26.77 5.58 18.53
N ALA A 258 -27.48 6.21 17.58
CA ALA A 258 -28.42 5.54 16.68
C ALA A 258 -27.70 4.59 15.71
N ILE A 259 -26.58 5.01 15.10
CA ILE A 259 -25.77 4.17 14.20
C ILE A 259 -25.27 2.93 14.95
N ALA A 260 -24.70 3.12 16.14
CA ALA A 260 -24.22 2.02 16.97
C ALA A 260 -25.36 1.07 17.39
N ALA A 261 -26.52 1.60 17.76
CA ALA A 261 -27.70 0.78 18.09
C ALA A 261 -28.16 -0.06 16.90
N THR A 262 -28.21 0.53 15.69
CA THR A 262 -28.56 -0.19 14.48
C THR A 262 -27.56 -1.30 14.17
N ALA A 263 -26.26 -1.07 14.36
CA ALA A 263 -25.23 -2.08 14.15
C ALA A 263 -25.39 -3.29 15.08
N VAL A 264 -25.64 -3.06 16.37
CA VAL A 264 -25.92 -4.13 17.33
C VAL A 264 -27.18 -4.90 16.92
N GLN A 265 -28.27 -4.19 16.60
CA GLN A 265 -29.53 -4.81 16.23
C GLN A 265 -29.41 -5.70 14.98
N VAL A 266 -28.65 -5.27 13.96
CA VAL A 266 -28.44 -6.07 12.75
C VAL A 266 -27.56 -7.28 13.05
N ASN A 267 -26.51 -7.13 13.87
CA ASN A 267 -25.67 -8.25 14.29
C ASN A 267 -26.42 -9.31 15.12
N GLU A 268 -27.44 -8.91 15.91
CA GLU A 268 -28.27 -9.84 16.69
C GLU A 268 -29.30 -10.58 15.82
N ARG A 269 -29.84 -9.94 14.79
CA ARG A 269 -30.85 -10.53 13.90
C ARG A 269 -30.25 -11.37 12.78
N SER A 270 -29.04 -11.02 12.35
CA SER A 270 -28.34 -11.67 11.24
C SER A 270 -27.04 -12.32 11.72
N GLU A 271 -26.05 -12.47 10.83
CA GLU A 271 -24.73 -12.94 11.21
C GLU A 271 -23.94 -11.84 11.92
N ASN A 272 -23.43 -12.13 13.12
CA ASN A 272 -22.62 -11.18 13.85
C ASN A 272 -21.21 -11.11 13.26
N ILE A 273 -20.97 -10.08 12.45
CA ILE A 273 -19.65 -9.77 11.85
C ILE A 273 -18.85 -8.74 12.67
N GLY A 274 -19.29 -8.47 13.91
CA GLY A 274 -18.64 -7.53 14.83
C GLY A 274 -18.66 -6.09 14.33
N ALA A 275 -17.55 -5.37 14.56
CA ALA A 275 -17.41 -3.96 14.16
C ALA A 275 -17.44 -3.73 12.64
N ARG A 276 -17.22 -4.78 11.82
CA ARG A 276 -17.29 -4.66 10.34
C ARG A 276 -18.66 -4.16 9.88
N ARG A 277 -19.72 -4.45 10.64
CA ARG A 277 -21.08 -3.97 10.39
C ARG A 277 -21.19 -2.45 10.34
N LEU A 278 -20.33 -1.72 11.06
CA LEU A 278 -20.34 -0.26 11.04
C LEU A 278 -19.97 0.30 9.66
N PHE A 279 -19.15 -0.40 8.87
CA PHE A 279 -18.78 0.04 7.53
C PHE A 279 -19.99 0.04 6.60
N THR A 280 -20.70 -1.09 6.51
CA THR A 280 -21.86 -1.22 5.61
C THR A 280 -23.01 -0.32 6.02
N ILE A 281 -23.22 -0.12 7.33
CA ILE A 281 -24.21 0.84 7.83
C ILE A 281 -23.84 2.28 7.46
N MET A 282 -22.58 2.68 7.62
CA MET A 282 -22.13 4.04 7.28
C MET A 282 -22.22 4.31 5.79
N GLU A 283 -21.81 3.35 4.96
CA GLU A 283 -21.91 3.44 3.50
C GLU A 283 -23.37 3.68 3.08
N ARG A 284 -24.28 2.84 3.57
CA ARG A 284 -25.70 2.94 3.24
C ARG A 284 -26.37 4.19 3.82
N LEU A 285 -25.93 4.68 4.98
CA LEU A 285 -26.41 5.93 5.56
C LEU A 285 -26.04 7.13 4.68
N LEU A 286 -24.83 7.13 4.12
CA LEU A 286 -24.26 8.27 3.40
C LEU A 286 -24.38 8.16 1.89
N GLU A 287 -24.80 7.02 1.33
CA GLU A 287 -24.93 6.74 -0.10
C GLU A 287 -25.54 7.91 -0.89
N ASP A 288 -26.77 8.35 -0.53
CA ASP A 288 -27.43 9.45 -1.24
C ASP A 288 -26.68 10.79 -1.09
N ILE A 289 -26.05 11.03 0.07
CA ILE A 289 -25.30 12.26 0.33
C ILE A 289 -24.03 12.26 -0.52
N SER A 290 -23.33 11.14 -0.58
CA SER A 290 -22.13 10.95 -1.38
C SER A 290 -22.43 11.11 -2.88
N PHE A 291 -23.55 10.54 -3.34
CA PHE A 291 -23.97 10.67 -4.75
C PHE A 291 -24.35 12.10 -5.13
N THR A 292 -25.08 12.81 -4.26
CA THR A 292 -25.56 14.17 -4.54
C THR A 292 -24.58 15.27 -4.13
N ALA A 293 -23.48 14.93 -3.46
CA ALA A 293 -22.52 15.89 -2.89
C ALA A 293 -22.08 17.01 -3.86
N PRO A 294 -21.73 16.74 -5.13
CA PRO A 294 -21.32 17.79 -6.07
C PRO A 294 -22.43 18.80 -6.42
N GLU A 295 -23.70 18.38 -6.28
CA GLU A 295 -24.88 19.14 -6.68
C GLU A 295 -25.56 19.84 -5.48
N LEU A 296 -25.13 19.55 -4.25
CA LEU A 296 -25.74 20.11 -3.04
C LEU A 296 -25.53 21.62 -2.96
N THR A 297 -26.65 22.34 -2.85
CA THR A 297 -26.64 23.79 -2.59
C THR A 297 -26.28 24.07 -1.12
N GLU A 298 -26.74 23.20 -0.22
CA GLU A 298 -26.43 23.27 1.21
C GLU A 298 -25.16 22.47 1.51
N ARG A 299 -24.10 23.20 1.86
CA ARG A 299 -22.77 22.63 2.09
C ARG A 299 -22.54 22.13 3.50
N LYS A 300 -23.55 22.23 4.38
CA LYS A 300 -23.44 21.79 5.77
C LYS A 300 -24.61 20.88 6.12
N LEU A 301 -24.32 19.62 6.41
CA LEU A 301 -25.34 18.62 6.74
C LEU A 301 -25.12 18.10 8.15
N THR A 302 -26.21 18.05 8.93
CA THR A 302 -26.19 17.49 10.28
C THR A 302 -26.86 16.12 10.28
N ILE A 303 -26.12 15.09 10.72
CA ILE A 303 -26.59 13.73 10.84
C ILE A 303 -27.08 13.49 12.28
N ASP A 304 -28.40 13.48 12.44
CA ASP A 304 -29.08 13.23 13.71
C ASP A 304 -29.73 11.84 13.79
N ALA A 305 -30.24 11.49 14.97
CA ALA A 305 -30.92 10.22 15.18
C ALA A 305 -32.16 10.03 14.30
N LYS A 306 -32.78 11.10 13.79
CA LYS A 306 -33.91 11.01 12.89
C LYS A 306 -33.43 10.66 11.48
N VAL A 307 -32.42 11.36 10.95
CA VAL A 307 -31.80 11.07 9.65
C VAL A 307 -31.31 9.62 9.59
N VAL A 308 -30.64 9.15 10.64
CA VAL A 308 -30.16 7.76 10.73
C VAL A 308 -31.31 6.77 10.68
N ARG A 309 -32.36 6.99 11.48
CA ARG A 309 -33.53 6.08 11.51
C ARG A 309 -34.31 6.09 10.22
N ASP A 310 -34.46 7.24 9.57
CA ASP A 310 -35.23 7.36 8.34
C ASP A 310 -34.51 6.64 7.18
N ARG A 311 -33.19 6.79 7.07
CA ARG A 311 -32.39 6.15 6.01
C ARG A 311 -32.15 4.65 6.22
N LEU A 312 -32.07 4.20 7.47
CA LEU A 312 -31.82 2.79 7.79
C LEU A 312 -33.10 1.98 8.10
N LYS A 313 -34.28 2.60 7.99
CA LYS A 313 -35.57 2.03 8.39
C LYS A 313 -35.90 0.70 7.71
N ASP A 314 -35.65 0.63 6.40
CA ASP A 314 -36.06 -0.51 5.58
C ASP A 314 -35.13 -1.70 5.80
N ILE A 315 -33.86 -1.43 6.11
CA ILE A 315 -32.84 -2.44 6.34
C ILE A 315 -33.09 -3.16 7.66
N VAL A 316 -33.36 -2.41 8.73
CA VAL A 316 -33.61 -2.97 10.05
C VAL A 316 -34.87 -3.85 10.11
N LYS A 317 -35.82 -3.65 9.18
CA LYS A 317 -37.10 -4.37 9.16
C LYS A 317 -37.09 -5.65 8.32
N ASP A 318 -36.15 -5.79 7.39
CA ASP A 318 -36.12 -6.87 6.42
C ASP A 318 -34.83 -7.69 6.60
N ASP A 319 -35.00 -8.89 7.17
CA ASP A 319 -33.90 -9.81 7.46
C ASP A 319 -33.26 -10.35 6.16
N ASP A 320 -34.02 -10.45 5.06
CA ASP A 320 -33.50 -10.86 3.76
C ASP A 320 -32.70 -9.71 3.14
N LEU A 321 -33.25 -8.49 3.14
CA LEU A 321 -32.56 -7.31 2.62
C LEU A 321 -31.24 -7.03 3.37
N SER A 322 -31.25 -7.19 4.70
CA SER A 322 -30.05 -7.04 5.53
C SER A 322 -28.92 -7.99 5.14
N ARG A 323 -29.23 -9.23 4.71
CA ARG A 323 -28.20 -10.21 4.32
C ARG A 323 -27.53 -9.89 2.98
N TYR A 324 -28.21 -9.17 2.09
CA TYR A 324 -27.67 -8.82 0.77
C TYR A 324 -27.06 -7.43 0.72
N ILE A 325 -27.55 -6.48 1.54
CA ILE A 325 -27.10 -5.08 1.52
C ILE A 325 -26.07 -4.77 2.61
N LEU A 326 -26.10 -5.45 3.77
CA LEU A 326 -25.24 -5.14 4.91
C LEU A 326 -24.30 -6.27 5.32
#